data_AF-A0A0L9TFQ6-F1
#
_entry.id   AF-A0A0L9TFQ6-F1
#
_cell.length_a   1.000
_cell.length_b   1.000
_cell.length_c   1.000
_cell.angle_alpha   90.00
_cell.angle_beta   90.00
_cell.angle_gamma   90.00
#
_symmetry.space_group_name_H-M   'P 1'
#
loop_
_entity.id
_entity.type
_entity.pdbx_description
1 polymer ?
#
loop_
_entity_poly.entity_id
_entity_poly.type
_entity_poly.pdbx_seq_one_letter_code
_entity_poly.pdbx_strand_id
1 'polypeptide(L)'
;MILVDDAGEAYPRIDHSPWNGCTLADFVMPFFLFIVGVAIALALKRIPKKRDAVKKIILRTMKLLFWGIILQGGYSHAPDDLEYGVNMKFIRWCGILQRIALVYCVVALIETFTTKLRPTTLGSGHLSIFTAYKWQWLGGFVAFLIYMITTFTLYVPDWSFVDHFNGDEPKRYTVICGMRGHLGPACNAVGHVDRQVWGVNHLYSQPVWRRLKACTLNYPGDGPFREDAPSWCRAPFEPEGLLSSISAIISGTIGIHYGHVLIHFKGHLERLKHWILMGLVLLIIAIILHFTDAIPINKQLYSFSYVCFTAGAAGIVFSGFYILIDVLGLRTPFLFLEWIGMNAMLVFVMAAEGIFAAFVNGWYYEDPRNSLVRTNLYDLSYIVNFRNCLR
;
A
#
# COMPACT_ATOMS: atom_id res chain seq x y z
N MET A 1 0.03 5.11 8.44
CA MET A 1 0.08 5.64 7.06
C MET A 1 0.47 7.08 7.27
N ILE A 2 -0.48 8.00 7.35
CA ILE A 2 -0.48 9.27 8.12
C ILE A 2 0.87 9.67 8.77
N LEU A 3 1.20 9.18 9.97
CA LEU A 3 2.42 9.58 10.69
C LEU A 3 3.71 9.42 9.86
N VAL A 4 3.78 8.35 9.08
CA VAL A 4 4.94 8.03 8.25
C VAL A 4 4.99 8.94 7.03
N ASP A 5 3.82 9.21 6.45
CA ASP A 5 3.69 10.07 5.27
C ASP A 5 3.97 11.55 5.66
N ASP A 6 3.55 11.98 6.87
CA ASP A 6 3.70 13.36 7.38
C ASP A 6 5.04 13.62 8.09
N ALA A 7 5.60 12.64 8.82
CA ALA A 7 6.84 12.80 9.59
C ALA A 7 8.06 12.17 8.91
N GLY A 8 7.87 11.51 7.76
CA GLY A 8 8.94 10.81 7.02
C GLY A 8 10.08 11.74 6.63
N GLU A 9 9.77 12.93 6.11
CA GLU A 9 10.77 13.92 5.69
C GLU A 9 11.63 14.41 6.87
N ALA A 10 11.02 14.55 8.07
CA ALA A 10 11.72 14.94 9.29
C ALA A 10 12.58 13.81 9.89
N TYR A 11 12.23 12.54 9.62
CA TYR A 11 12.91 11.37 10.20
C TYR A 11 13.25 10.33 9.13
N PRO A 12 14.47 10.34 8.56
CA PRO A 12 14.89 9.45 7.46
C PRO A 12 14.71 7.94 7.71
N ARG A 13 14.64 7.50 8.98
CA ARG A 13 14.39 6.10 9.36
C ARG A 13 12.93 5.68 9.24
N ILE A 14 12.03 6.64 9.28
CA ILE A 14 10.57 6.48 9.16
C ILE A 14 10.13 6.86 7.75
N ASP A 15 11.02 7.36 6.90
CA ASP A 15 10.73 7.72 5.52
C ASP A 15 10.73 6.50 4.58
N HIS A 16 10.11 6.63 3.41
CA HIS A 16 10.06 5.58 2.39
C HIS A 16 11.40 5.36 1.69
N SER A 17 11.66 4.10 1.33
CA SER A 17 12.77 3.77 0.44
C SER A 17 12.56 4.38 -0.96
N PRO A 18 13.57 5.05 -1.55
CA PRO A 18 13.39 5.71 -2.86
C PRO A 18 13.05 4.76 -4.01
N TRP A 19 13.52 3.51 -3.96
CA TRP A 19 13.18 2.51 -4.98
C TRP A 19 13.27 1.08 -4.42
N ASN A 20 14.49 0.57 -4.25
CA ASN A 20 14.76 -0.74 -3.67
C ASN A 20 15.07 -0.61 -2.17
N GLY A 21 14.69 -1.64 -1.42
CA GLY A 21 14.78 -1.68 0.03
C GLY A 21 13.41 -1.67 0.69
N CYS A 22 13.42 -1.66 2.02
CA CYS A 22 12.22 -1.57 2.83
C CYS A 22 12.57 -0.84 4.12
N THR A 23 11.89 0.26 4.40
CA THR A 23 11.97 0.98 5.68
C THR A 23 10.73 0.66 6.53
N LEU A 24 10.67 1.19 7.77
CA LEU A 24 9.52 0.98 8.66
C LEU A 24 8.20 1.44 8.01
N ALA A 25 8.30 2.52 7.27
CA ALA A 25 7.25 3.13 6.46
C ALA A 25 6.56 2.16 5.52
N ASP A 26 7.37 1.31 4.89
CA ASP A 26 6.95 0.46 3.79
C ASP A 26 6.07 -0.69 4.29
N PHE A 27 6.20 -1.12 5.55
CA PHE A 27 5.39 -2.22 6.11
C PHE A 27 3.90 -1.87 6.29
N VAL A 28 3.55 -0.59 6.38
CA VAL A 28 2.21 -0.18 6.83
C VAL A 28 1.11 -0.67 5.88
N MET A 29 1.25 -0.44 4.58
CA MET A 29 0.21 -0.81 3.61
C MET A 29 0.06 -2.35 3.45
N PRO A 30 1.14 -3.14 3.30
CA PRO A 30 1.02 -4.60 3.29
C PRO A 30 0.44 -5.19 4.58
N PHE A 31 0.79 -4.65 5.76
CA PHE A 31 0.21 -5.09 7.03
C PHE A 31 -1.29 -4.79 7.08
N PHE A 32 -1.69 -3.65 6.54
CA PHE A 32 -3.11 -3.30 6.44
C PHE A 32 -3.87 -4.25 5.51
N LEU A 33 -3.33 -4.57 4.32
CA LEU A 33 -3.94 -5.54 3.41
C LEU A 33 -4.01 -6.95 4.00
N PHE A 34 -2.98 -7.35 4.74
CA PHE A 34 -2.95 -8.62 5.47
C PHE A 34 -4.08 -8.69 6.51
N ILE A 35 -4.23 -7.66 7.37
CA ILE A 35 -5.30 -7.68 8.39
C ILE A 35 -6.69 -7.54 7.78
N VAL A 36 -6.83 -6.83 6.65
CA VAL A 36 -8.08 -6.83 5.85
C VAL A 36 -8.41 -8.26 5.42
N GLY A 37 -7.42 -9.03 4.95
CA GLY A 37 -7.57 -10.46 4.67
C GLY A 37 -8.09 -11.25 5.87
N VAL A 38 -7.44 -11.13 7.03
CA VAL A 38 -7.86 -11.79 8.28
C VAL A 38 -9.32 -11.45 8.62
N ALA A 39 -9.68 -10.16 8.50
CA ALA A 39 -11.02 -9.67 8.80
C ALA A 39 -12.09 -10.21 7.83
N ILE A 40 -11.76 -10.46 6.56
CA ILE A 40 -12.69 -11.05 5.58
C ILE A 40 -13.16 -12.43 6.07
N ALA A 41 -12.24 -13.29 6.52
CA ALA A 41 -12.57 -14.62 7.02
C ALA A 41 -13.57 -14.57 8.18
N LEU A 42 -13.33 -13.65 9.13
CA LEU A 42 -14.17 -13.47 10.32
C LEU A 42 -15.53 -12.84 9.99
N ALA A 43 -15.55 -11.82 9.12
CA ALA A 43 -16.76 -11.06 8.81
C ALA A 43 -17.74 -11.88 7.95
N LEU A 44 -17.25 -12.61 6.94
CA LEU A 44 -18.12 -13.36 6.03
C LEU A 44 -18.66 -14.65 6.66
N LYS A 45 -17.96 -15.24 7.64
CA LYS A 45 -18.48 -16.38 8.41
C LYS A 45 -19.83 -16.09 9.07
N ARG A 46 -20.11 -14.82 9.42
CA ARG A 46 -21.35 -14.40 10.10
C ARG A 46 -22.54 -14.21 9.16
N ILE A 47 -22.34 -14.27 7.83
CA ILE A 47 -23.39 -13.98 6.85
C ILE A 47 -23.84 -15.30 6.18
N PRO A 48 -25.03 -15.83 6.52
CA PRO A 48 -25.47 -17.13 6.00
C PRO A 48 -25.88 -17.07 4.52
N LYS A 49 -26.42 -15.92 4.07
CA LYS A 49 -26.93 -15.76 2.71
C LYS A 49 -25.89 -15.15 1.79
N LYS A 50 -25.53 -15.89 0.74
CA LYS A 50 -24.58 -15.46 -0.31
C LYS A 50 -24.94 -14.11 -0.93
N ARG A 51 -26.23 -13.87 -1.24
CA ARG A 51 -26.68 -12.60 -1.83
C ARG A 51 -26.40 -11.39 -0.93
N ASP A 52 -26.62 -11.54 0.36
CA ASP A 52 -26.38 -10.47 1.34
C ASP A 52 -24.89 -10.20 1.52
N ALA A 53 -24.06 -11.26 1.49
CA ALA A 53 -22.60 -11.13 1.49
C ALA A 53 -22.11 -10.34 0.26
N VAL A 54 -22.55 -10.72 -0.95
CA VAL A 54 -22.19 -9.99 -2.19
C VAL A 54 -22.64 -8.54 -2.14
N LYS A 55 -23.88 -8.26 -1.72
CA LYS A 55 -24.39 -6.89 -1.58
C LYS A 55 -23.51 -6.07 -0.62
N LYS A 56 -23.12 -6.64 0.52
CA LYS A 56 -22.24 -5.97 1.50
C LYS A 56 -20.84 -5.71 0.92
N ILE A 57 -20.28 -6.67 0.17
CA ILE A 57 -18.98 -6.53 -0.48
C ILE A 57 -19.02 -5.38 -1.51
N ILE A 58 -20.02 -5.36 -2.39
CA ILE A 58 -20.18 -4.33 -3.42
C ILE A 58 -20.32 -2.95 -2.77
N LEU A 59 -21.24 -2.80 -1.81
CA LEU A 59 -21.46 -1.51 -1.15
C LEU A 59 -20.21 -1.00 -0.42
N ARG A 60 -19.45 -1.88 0.25
CA ARG A 60 -18.19 -1.49 0.89
C ARG A 60 -17.13 -1.09 -0.13
N THR A 61 -17.01 -1.85 -1.22
CA THR A 61 -16.07 -1.56 -2.32
C THR A 61 -16.37 -0.20 -2.95
N MET A 62 -17.65 0.07 -3.27
CA MET A 62 -18.07 1.36 -3.84
C MET A 62 -17.78 2.53 -2.89
N LYS A 63 -18.01 2.37 -1.58
CA LYS A 63 -17.66 3.40 -0.59
C LYS A 63 -16.17 3.69 -0.58
N LEU A 64 -15.32 2.65 -0.60
CA LEU A 64 -13.86 2.82 -0.61
C LEU A 64 -13.39 3.51 -1.90
N LEU A 65 -13.92 3.13 -3.06
CA LEU A 65 -13.61 3.78 -4.33
C LEU A 65 -14.04 5.25 -4.34
N PHE A 66 -15.25 5.54 -3.85
CA PHE A 66 -15.78 6.89 -3.76
C PHE A 66 -14.92 7.79 -2.85
N TRP A 67 -14.65 7.36 -1.63
CA TRP A 67 -13.79 8.11 -0.71
C TRP A 67 -12.35 8.22 -1.23
N GLY A 68 -11.84 7.19 -1.92
CA GLY A 68 -10.53 7.25 -2.57
C GLY A 68 -10.42 8.36 -3.60
N ILE A 69 -11.41 8.46 -4.51
CA ILE A 69 -11.42 9.51 -5.54
C ILE A 69 -11.57 10.90 -4.92
N ILE A 70 -12.36 11.06 -3.85
CA ILE A 70 -12.49 12.35 -3.17
C ILE A 70 -11.16 12.74 -2.53
N LEU A 71 -10.57 11.87 -1.71
CA LEU A 71 -9.37 12.22 -0.93
C LEU A 71 -8.11 12.33 -1.78
N GLN A 72 -7.99 11.57 -2.89
CA GLN A 72 -6.76 11.46 -3.68
C GLN A 72 -6.90 12.01 -5.11
N GLY A 73 -8.14 12.18 -5.60
CA GLY A 73 -8.41 12.70 -6.94
C GLY A 73 -8.30 14.22 -7.08
N GLY A 74 -7.74 14.90 -6.08
CA GLY A 74 -7.51 16.35 -6.12
C GLY A 74 -8.70 17.23 -5.75
N TYR A 75 -9.71 16.70 -5.04
CA TYR A 75 -10.77 17.52 -4.42
C TYR A 75 -10.26 18.27 -3.17
N SER A 76 -9.37 17.65 -2.40
CA SER A 76 -8.78 18.23 -1.20
C SER A 76 -7.51 18.99 -1.59
N HIS A 77 -7.64 20.30 -1.81
CA HIS A 77 -6.50 21.18 -2.06
C HIS A 77 -5.72 21.42 -0.77
N ALA A 78 -4.41 21.66 -0.90
CA ALA A 78 -3.65 22.25 0.18
C ALA A 78 -4.34 23.56 0.61
N PRO A 79 -4.36 23.91 1.91
CA PRO A 79 -4.98 25.14 2.41
C PRO A 79 -4.52 26.43 1.71
N ASP A 80 -3.39 26.37 1.00
CA ASP A 80 -2.68 27.50 0.40
C ASP A 80 -3.04 27.77 -1.07
N ASP A 81 -3.81 26.88 -1.74
CA ASP A 81 -4.18 27.02 -3.15
C ASP A 81 -5.67 27.42 -3.28
N LEU A 82 -5.93 28.67 -3.68
CA LEU A 82 -7.27 29.28 -3.74
C LEU A 82 -8.07 28.86 -4.99
N GLU A 83 -7.51 28.03 -5.87
CA GLU A 83 -8.22 27.52 -7.05
C GLU A 83 -9.22 26.42 -6.67
N TYR A 84 -10.49 26.81 -6.51
CA TYR A 84 -11.57 25.87 -6.25
C TYR A 84 -11.96 25.09 -7.52
N GLY A 85 -11.66 23.79 -7.57
CA GLY A 85 -12.08 22.89 -8.66
C GLY A 85 -11.20 21.66 -8.83
N VAL A 86 -11.71 20.63 -9.53
CA VAL A 86 -10.95 19.41 -9.86
C VAL A 86 -10.63 19.39 -11.34
N ASN A 87 -9.35 19.41 -11.68
CA ASN A 87 -8.92 19.26 -13.05
C ASN A 87 -9.03 17.79 -13.49
N MET A 88 -10.14 17.45 -14.15
CA MET A 88 -10.42 16.09 -14.61
C MET A 88 -9.37 15.52 -15.57
N LYS A 89 -8.51 16.35 -16.18
CA LYS A 89 -7.41 15.90 -17.05
C LYS A 89 -6.21 15.33 -16.27
N PHE A 90 -6.12 15.62 -14.98
CA PHE A 90 -5.00 15.22 -14.11
C PHE A 90 -5.47 14.51 -12.83
N ILE A 91 -6.75 14.12 -12.76
CA ILE A 91 -7.28 13.38 -11.62
C ILE A 91 -6.53 12.05 -11.45
N ARG A 92 -6.09 11.75 -10.24
CA ARG A 92 -5.46 10.48 -9.92
C ARG A 92 -6.51 9.41 -9.64
N TRP A 93 -6.54 8.36 -10.47
CA TRP A 93 -7.54 7.29 -10.37
C TRP A 93 -7.18 6.20 -9.36
N CYS A 94 -5.88 5.89 -9.25
CA CYS A 94 -5.38 4.82 -8.41
C CYS A 94 -4.74 5.39 -7.14
N GLY A 95 -5.05 4.79 -6.01
CA GLY A 95 -4.47 5.16 -4.73
C GLY A 95 -4.79 4.14 -3.65
N ILE A 96 -4.43 4.47 -2.41
CA ILE A 96 -4.44 3.51 -1.29
C ILE A 96 -5.83 2.88 -1.10
N LEU A 97 -6.90 3.69 -1.09
CA LEU A 97 -8.24 3.21 -0.83
C LEU A 97 -8.77 2.34 -1.97
N GLN A 98 -8.43 2.67 -3.21
CA GLN A 98 -8.79 1.94 -4.42
C GLN A 98 -8.10 0.58 -4.45
N ARG A 99 -6.80 0.53 -4.09
CA ARG A 99 -6.09 -0.75 -3.91
C ARG A 99 -6.74 -1.61 -2.84
N ILE A 100 -7.04 -1.05 -1.66
CA ILE A 100 -7.73 -1.78 -0.59
C ILE A 100 -9.07 -2.31 -1.09
N ALA A 101 -9.83 -1.49 -1.83
CA ALA A 101 -11.12 -1.85 -2.39
C ALA A 101 -11.00 -3.03 -3.36
N LEU A 102 -10.02 -3.00 -4.26
CA LEU A 102 -9.77 -4.07 -5.24
C LEU A 102 -9.40 -5.38 -4.54
N VAL A 103 -8.40 -5.34 -3.65
CA VAL A 103 -7.95 -6.53 -2.90
C VAL A 103 -9.10 -7.11 -2.07
N TYR A 104 -9.82 -6.26 -1.35
CA TYR A 104 -10.99 -6.67 -0.57
C TYR A 104 -12.05 -7.32 -1.45
N CYS A 105 -12.41 -6.69 -2.57
CA CYS A 105 -13.44 -7.17 -3.47
C CYS A 105 -13.09 -8.57 -4.02
N VAL A 106 -11.88 -8.74 -4.57
CA VAL A 106 -11.44 -10.01 -5.14
C VAL A 106 -11.41 -11.12 -4.09
N VAL A 107 -10.71 -10.91 -2.98
CA VAL A 107 -10.55 -11.94 -1.93
C VAL A 107 -11.89 -12.29 -1.27
N ALA A 108 -12.75 -11.30 -1.00
CA ALA A 108 -14.06 -11.52 -0.39
C ALA A 108 -15.06 -12.18 -1.34
N LEU A 109 -15.00 -11.90 -2.65
CA LEU A 109 -15.83 -12.60 -3.63
C LEU A 109 -15.40 -14.06 -3.73
N ILE A 110 -14.10 -14.35 -3.88
CA ILE A 110 -13.60 -15.74 -3.88
C ILE A 110 -14.07 -16.46 -2.61
N GLU A 111 -14.00 -15.81 -1.44
CA GLU A 111 -14.48 -16.37 -0.18
C GLU A 111 -15.96 -16.73 -0.26
N THR A 112 -16.79 -15.77 -0.66
CA THR A 112 -18.24 -15.92 -0.74
C THR A 112 -18.70 -16.96 -1.77
N PHE A 113 -18.02 -17.05 -2.91
CA PHE A 113 -18.36 -17.99 -3.98
C PHE A 113 -17.91 -19.43 -3.68
N THR A 114 -16.89 -19.60 -2.83
CA THR A 114 -16.31 -20.92 -2.51
C THR A 114 -16.86 -21.53 -1.24
N THR A 115 -17.66 -20.80 -0.44
CA THR A 115 -18.22 -21.29 0.85
C THR A 115 -18.92 -22.63 0.76
N LYS A 116 -19.70 -22.87 -0.30
CA LYS A 116 -20.44 -24.14 -0.48
C LYS A 116 -19.56 -25.34 -0.84
N LEU A 117 -18.35 -25.11 -1.33
CA LEU A 117 -17.41 -26.14 -1.76
C LEU A 117 -16.47 -26.59 -0.63
N ARG A 118 -16.67 -26.09 0.58
CA ARG A 118 -15.79 -26.34 1.73
C ARG A 118 -16.19 -27.61 2.46
N PRO A 119 -15.21 -28.42 2.90
CA PRO A 119 -15.50 -29.52 3.80
C PRO A 119 -16.03 -28.99 5.14
N THR A 120 -17.05 -29.64 5.68
CA THR A 120 -17.68 -29.27 6.96
C THR A 120 -16.82 -29.64 8.17
N THR A 121 -15.94 -30.64 8.01
CA THR A 121 -14.96 -31.07 9.00
C THR A 121 -13.55 -30.95 8.41
N LEU A 122 -12.63 -30.41 9.20
CA LEU A 122 -11.24 -30.32 8.81
C LEU A 122 -10.53 -31.64 9.16
N GLY A 123 -9.78 -32.21 8.21
CA GLY A 123 -8.93 -33.38 8.49
C GLY A 123 -7.81 -33.06 9.48
N SER A 124 -7.27 -34.07 10.16
CA SER A 124 -6.30 -33.93 11.26
C SER A 124 -4.90 -33.41 10.86
N GLY A 125 -4.57 -33.31 9.57
CA GLY A 125 -3.24 -32.88 9.11
C GLY A 125 -3.08 -31.37 8.97
N HIS A 126 -1.88 -30.83 9.19
CA HIS A 126 -1.57 -29.39 9.02
C HIS A 126 -1.85 -28.84 7.59
N LEU A 127 -1.77 -29.70 6.57
CA LEU A 127 -2.06 -29.34 5.18
C LEU A 127 -3.55 -29.33 4.84
N SER A 128 -4.42 -29.87 5.71
CA SER A 128 -5.85 -29.99 5.44
C SER A 128 -6.52 -28.63 5.23
N ILE A 129 -6.03 -27.58 5.91
CA ILE A 129 -6.53 -26.21 5.75
C ILE A 129 -6.23 -25.65 4.35
N PHE A 130 -5.06 -25.94 3.79
CA PHE A 130 -4.72 -25.53 2.43
C PHE A 130 -5.63 -26.21 1.41
N THR A 131 -5.92 -27.50 1.61
CA THR A 131 -6.86 -28.25 0.77
C THR A 131 -8.30 -27.71 0.89
N ALA A 132 -8.75 -27.41 2.12
CA ALA A 132 -10.08 -26.86 2.38
C ALA A 132 -10.28 -25.47 1.73
N TYR A 133 -9.21 -24.67 1.69
CA TYR A 133 -9.20 -23.31 1.13
C TYR A 133 -8.44 -23.20 -0.20
N LYS A 134 -8.34 -24.29 -0.95
CA LYS A 134 -7.57 -24.36 -2.21
C LYS A 134 -7.97 -23.29 -3.24
N TRP A 135 -9.23 -22.90 -3.27
CA TRP A 135 -9.72 -21.88 -4.21
C TRP A 135 -9.24 -20.46 -3.88
N GLN A 136 -8.98 -20.17 -2.60
CA GLN A 136 -8.33 -18.92 -2.21
C GLN A 136 -6.89 -18.88 -2.70
N TRP A 137 -6.16 -19.95 -2.42
CA TRP A 137 -4.78 -20.10 -2.88
C TRP A 137 -4.66 -20.13 -4.41
N LEU A 138 -5.63 -20.74 -5.12
CA LEU A 138 -5.70 -20.68 -6.57
C LEU A 138 -5.91 -19.25 -7.07
N GLY A 139 -6.82 -18.49 -6.46
CA GLY A 139 -7.03 -17.07 -6.81
C GLY A 139 -5.78 -16.22 -6.60
N GLY A 140 -5.10 -16.38 -5.46
CA GLY A 140 -3.81 -15.72 -5.19
C GLY A 140 -2.71 -16.15 -6.17
N PHE A 141 -2.66 -17.44 -6.53
CA PHE A 141 -1.70 -17.96 -7.50
C PHE A 141 -1.95 -17.44 -8.92
N VAL A 142 -3.21 -17.30 -9.33
CA VAL A 142 -3.56 -16.66 -10.62
C VAL A 142 -3.12 -15.20 -10.62
N ALA A 143 -3.37 -14.45 -9.53
CA ALA A 143 -2.88 -13.07 -9.42
C ALA A 143 -1.34 -12.98 -9.49
N PHE A 144 -0.65 -13.91 -8.80
CA PHE A 144 0.81 -14.05 -8.89
C PHE A 144 1.29 -14.32 -10.32
N LEU A 145 0.67 -15.27 -11.04
CA LEU A 145 1.05 -15.58 -12.42
C LEU A 145 0.83 -14.39 -13.35
N ILE A 146 -0.33 -13.72 -13.25
CA ILE A 146 -0.61 -12.51 -14.05
C ILE A 146 0.46 -11.45 -13.80
N TYR A 147 0.78 -11.20 -12.53
CA TYR A 147 1.81 -10.23 -12.16
C TYR A 147 3.19 -10.60 -12.72
N MET A 148 3.65 -11.84 -12.49
CA MET A 148 4.97 -12.30 -12.90
C MET A 148 5.12 -12.34 -14.41
N ILE A 149 4.15 -12.92 -15.13
CA ILE A 149 4.16 -12.99 -16.58
C ILE A 149 4.19 -11.58 -17.15
N THR A 150 3.32 -10.68 -16.70
CA THR A 150 3.28 -9.32 -17.23
C THR A 150 4.58 -8.56 -16.91
N THR A 151 5.10 -8.70 -15.70
CA THR A 151 6.32 -7.99 -15.27
C THR A 151 7.55 -8.37 -16.09
N PHE A 152 7.72 -9.67 -16.39
CA PHE A 152 8.92 -10.16 -17.06
C PHE A 152 8.78 -10.29 -18.58
N THR A 153 7.56 -10.49 -19.10
CA THR A 153 7.35 -10.70 -20.54
C THR A 153 6.92 -9.43 -21.26
N LEU A 154 6.31 -8.43 -20.63
CA LEU A 154 5.83 -7.25 -21.34
C LEU A 154 6.99 -6.38 -21.87
N TYR A 155 6.91 -5.99 -23.14
CA TYR A 155 7.85 -5.05 -23.75
C TYR A 155 7.51 -3.63 -23.39
N VAL A 156 8.51 -2.88 -22.95
CA VAL A 156 8.37 -1.46 -22.62
C VAL A 156 9.06 -0.64 -23.71
N PRO A 157 8.27 0.00 -24.62
CA PRO A 157 8.82 0.90 -25.62
C PRO A 157 9.28 2.21 -24.98
N ASP A 158 10.02 2.99 -25.76
CA ASP A 158 10.37 4.37 -25.43
C ASP A 158 9.10 5.21 -25.29
N TRP A 159 9.14 6.19 -24.40
CA TRP A 159 7.97 6.97 -24.05
C TRP A 159 8.34 8.39 -23.68
N SER A 160 7.37 9.30 -23.77
CA SER A 160 7.56 10.72 -23.42
C SER A 160 6.48 11.22 -22.49
N PHE A 161 6.81 12.26 -21.72
CA PHE A 161 5.89 12.93 -20.81
C PHE A 161 6.18 14.44 -20.79
N VAL A 162 5.24 15.20 -20.24
CA VAL A 162 5.34 16.65 -20.08
C VAL A 162 5.37 16.97 -18.60
N ASP A 163 6.38 17.72 -18.16
CA ASP A 163 6.47 18.21 -16.78
C ASP A 163 5.70 19.53 -16.68
N HIS A 164 4.65 19.54 -15.86
CA HIS A 164 3.78 20.71 -15.64
C HIS A 164 4.05 21.42 -14.29
N PHE A 165 4.94 20.89 -13.44
CA PHE A 165 4.98 21.26 -12.02
C PHE A 165 5.99 22.34 -11.63
N ASN A 166 6.88 22.76 -12.54
CA ASN A 166 7.99 23.65 -12.20
C ASN A 166 7.79 25.15 -12.50
N GLY A 167 6.56 25.62 -12.79
CA GLY A 167 6.29 27.05 -13.06
C GLY A 167 6.91 27.59 -14.36
N ASP A 168 7.86 26.87 -14.93
CA ASP A 168 8.41 27.02 -16.28
C ASP A 168 7.41 26.55 -17.35
N GLU A 169 7.63 27.00 -18.60
CA GLU A 169 6.96 26.45 -19.77
C GLU A 169 7.02 24.90 -19.80
N PRO A 170 5.94 24.24 -20.26
CA PRO A 170 5.86 22.78 -20.26
C PRO A 170 6.98 22.15 -21.09
N LYS A 171 7.93 21.50 -20.42
CA LYS A 171 9.07 20.80 -21.05
C LYS A 171 8.71 19.34 -21.31
N ARG A 172 8.96 18.88 -22.53
CA ARG A 172 8.78 17.48 -22.94
C ARG A 172 10.07 16.70 -22.71
N TYR A 173 9.95 15.58 -22.01
CA TYR A 173 11.04 14.65 -21.75
C TYR A 173 10.76 13.31 -22.42
N THR A 174 11.81 12.66 -22.89
CA THR A 174 11.76 11.32 -23.49
C THR A 174 12.63 10.36 -22.69
N VAL A 175 12.11 9.16 -22.46
CA VAL A 175 12.78 8.07 -21.75
C VAL A 175 13.00 6.92 -22.72
N ILE A 176 14.25 6.53 -22.87
CA ILE A 176 14.68 5.43 -23.72
C ILE A 176 14.71 4.14 -22.88
N CYS A 177 13.99 3.12 -23.33
CA CYS A 177 13.80 1.85 -22.65
C CYS A 177 14.13 0.67 -23.55
N GLY A 178 13.33 0.45 -24.60
CA GLY A 178 13.49 -0.64 -25.57
C GLY A 178 13.73 -2.04 -24.98
N MET A 179 13.11 -2.42 -23.85
CA MET A 179 13.50 -3.61 -23.08
C MET A 179 12.33 -4.40 -22.45
N ARG A 180 12.61 -5.61 -21.95
CA ARG A 180 11.69 -6.50 -21.20
C ARG A 180 12.27 -6.85 -19.83
N GLY A 181 11.41 -7.10 -18.85
CA GLY A 181 11.80 -7.64 -17.54
C GLY A 181 12.66 -6.75 -16.66
N HIS A 182 12.77 -5.45 -16.97
CA HIS A 182 13.53 -4.51 -16.17
C HIS A 182 12.74 -4.05 -14.95
N LEU A 183 13.38 -4.03 -13.78
CA LEU A 183 12.77 -3.63 -12.49
C LEU A 183 13.24 -2.24 -12.01
N GLY A 184 13.89 -1.47 -12.86
CA GLY A 184 14.27 -0.08 -12.56
C GLY A 184 13.10 0.91 -12.69
N PRO A 185 13.27 2.16 -12.22
CA PRO A 185 12.20 3.15 -12.09
C PRO A 185 11.53 3.51 -13.43
N ALA A 186 12.31 3.68 -14.48
CA ALA A 186 11.84 4.29 -15.73
C ALA A 186 11.19 3.32 -16.74
N CYS A 187 11.68 2.08 -16.78
CA CYS A 187 11.46 1.13 -17.87
C CYS A 187 10.83 -0.19 -17.44
N ASN A 188 10.16 -0.18 -16.27
CA ASN A 188 9.46 -1.36 -15.78
C ASN A 188 8.07 -1.52 -16.40
N ALA A 189 7.63 -2.77 -16.48
CA ALA A 189 6.33 -3.15 -17.02
C ALA A 189 5.15 -2.66 -16.16
N VAL A 190 5.31 -2.56 -14.83
CA VAL A 190 4.27 -2.07 -13.91
C VAL A 190 3.83 -0.65 -14.30
N GLY A 191 4.79 0.28 -14.35
CA GLY A 191 4.52 1.64 -14.78
C GLY A 191 4.12 1.72 -16.25
N HIS A 192 4.51 0.78 -17.11
CA HIS A 192 4.03 0.74 -18.50
C HIS A 192 2.53 0.43 -18.58
N VAL A 193 2.06 -0.57 -17.84
CA VAL A 193 0.63 -0.90 -17.77
C VAL A 193 -0.17 0.31 -17.30
N ASP A 194 0.28 1.00 -16.25
CA ASP A 194 -0.45 2.15 -15.72
C ASP A 194 -0.49 3.32 -16.72
N ARG A 195 0.61 3.57 -17.46
CA ARG A 195 0.64 4.56 -18.55
C ARG A 195 -0.35 4.25 -19.66
N GLN A 196 -0.56 2.98 -19.99
CA GLN A 196 -1.50 2.56 -21.05
C GLN A 196 -2.95 2.56 -20.57
N VAL A 197 -3.21 2.13 -19.34
CA VAL A 197 -4.57 2.00 -18.80
C VAL A 197 -5.13 3.35 -18.37
N TRP A 198 -4.35 4.15 -17.65
CA TRP A 198 -4.81 5.40 -17.05
C TRP A 198 -4.38 6.62 -17.86
N GLY A 199 -3.27 6.54 -18.58
CA GLY A 199 -2.66 7.69 -19.24
C GLY A 199 -1.67 8.42 -18.33
N VAL A 200 -0.63 9.01 -18.92
CA VAL A 200 0.51 9.63 -18.21
C VAL A 200 0.07 10.77 -17.29
N ASN A 201 -0.96 11.53 -17.67
CA ASN A 201 -1.45 12.68 -16.91
C ASN A 201 -2.17 12.30 -15.61
N HIS A 202 -2.56 11.04 -15.46
CA HIS A 202 -3.30 10.53 -14.30
C HIS A 202 -2.41 9.77 -13.32
N LEU A 203 -1.09 9.75 -13.58
CA LEU A 203 -0.10 9.12 -12.71
C LEU A 203 0.40 10.13 -11.68
N TYR A 204 0.82 9.60 -10.53
CA TYR A 204 1.42 10.43 -9.49
C TYR A 204 2.71 11.13 -9.99
N SER A 205 2.77 12.45 -9.83
CA SER A 205 3.80 13.31 -10.42
C SER A 205 5.06 13.47 -9.58
N GLN A 206 5.01 13.08 -8.29
CA GLN A 206 6.14 13.21 -7.37
C GLN A 206 6.61 11.86 -6.82
N PRO A 207 7.04 10.92 -7.68
CA PRO A 207 7.44 9.60 -7.21
C PRO A 207 8.68 9.67 -6.31
N VAL A 208 8.73 8.77 -5.32
CA VAL A 208 9.79 8.72 -4.29
C VAL A 208 11.18 8.51 -4.89
N TRP A 209 11.28 7.95 -6.10
CA TRP A 209 12.56 7.76 -6.79
C TRP A 209 13.27 9.05 -7.18
N ARG A 210 12.59 10.21 -7.12
CA ARG A 210 13.21 11.54 -7.30
C ARG A 210 14.36 11.78 -6.31
N ARG A 211 14.32 11.07 -5.19
CA ARG A 211 15.32 11.11 -4.12
C ARG A 211 16.52 10.23 -4.38
N LEU A 212 16.54 9.44 -5.46
CA LEU A 212 17.70 8.59 -5.81
C LEU A 212 18.95 9.45 -6.02
N LYS A 213 20.13 8.87 -5.71
CA LYS A 213 21.45 9.51 -5.94
C LYS A 213 21.65 9.97 -7.39
N ALA A 214 21.00 9.30 -8.34
CA ALA A 214 21.02 9.65 -9.75
C ALA A 214 20.25 10.95 -10.06
N CYS A 215 19.34 11.35 -9.18
CA CYS A 215 18.42 12.46 -9.39
C CYS A 215 18.77 13.70 -8.54
N THR A 216 19.21 13.52 -7.29
CA THR A 216 19.51 14.62 -6.35
C THR A 216 20.81 14.38 -5.56
N LEU A 217 21.49 15.47 -5.19
CA LEU A 217 22.63 15.43 -4.26
C LEU A 217 22.20 15.29 -2.79
N ASN A 218 20.93 15.59 -2.48
CA ASN A 218 20.39 15.55 -1.12
C ASN A 218 19.98 14.15 -0.65
N TYR A 219 20.32 13.10 -1.40
CA TYR A 219 20.02 11.72 -1.05
C TYR A 219 20.39 11.42 0.44
N PRO A 220 19.50 10.79 1.23
CA PRO A 220 18.25 10.17 0.82
C PRO A 220 17.03 11.11 0.80
N GLY A 221 17.16 12.39 1.14
CA GLY A 221 16.06 13.35 1.16
C GLY A 221 15.73 13.95 -0.21
N ASP A 222 14.66 14.75 -0.24
CA ASP A 222 14.28 15.53 -1.42
C ASP A 222 15.22 16.74 -1.64
N GLY A 223 15.31 17.18 -2.88
CA GLY A 223 16.17 18.29 -3.26
C GLY A 223 16.06 18.65 -4.74
N PRO A 224 16.75 19.71 -5.17
CA PRO A 224 16.80 20.08 -6.58
C PRO A 224 17.41 18.95 -7.41
N PHE A 225 16.89 18.78 -8.62
CA PHE A 225 17.48 17.82 -9.55
C PHE A 225 18.89 18.24 -9.93
N ARG A 226 19.79 17.27 -10.06
CA ARG A 226 21.14 17.49 -10.59
C ARG A 226 21.06 17.98 -12.03
N GLU A 227 22.07 18.74 -12.47
CA GLU A 227 22.19 19.17 -13.87
C GLU A 227 22.36 17.98 -14.83
N ASP A 228 23.03 16.92 -14.38
CA ASP A 228 23.24 15.66 -15.09
C ASP A 228 22.14 14.61 -14.82
N ALA A 229 21.04 14.98 -14.16
CA ALA A 229 19.99 14.03 -13.79
C ALA A 229 19.33 13.43 -15.05
N PRO A 230 19.16 12.09 -15.12
CA PRO A 230 18.43 11.46 -16.21
C PRO A 230 17.01 11.97 -16.36
N SER A 231 16.49 12.01 -17.60
CA SER A 231 15.13 12.49 -17.90
C SER A 231 14.05 11.79 -17.10
N TRP A 232 14.22 10.50 -16.80
CA TRP A 232 13.26 9.72 -16.02
C TRP A 232 13.17 10.13 -14.54
N CYS A 233 14.11 10.92 -14.01
CA CYS A 233 14.00 11.45 -12.65
C CYS A 233 12.74 12.31 -12.47
N ARG A 234 12.23 12.92 -13.54
CA ARG A 234 11.00 13.74 -13.54
C ARG A 234 9.76 12.95 -13.98
N ALA A 235 9.92 11.68 -14.33
CA ALA A 235 8.84 10.88 -14.88
C ALA A 235 7.78 10.60 -13.80
N PRO A 236 6.48 10.75 -14.12
CA PRO A 236 5.42 10.38 -13.20
C PRO A 236 5.30 8.85 -13.10
N PHE A 237 4.83 8.35 -11.96
CA PHE A 237 4.68 6.92 -11.71
C PHE A 237 3.67 6.63 -10.62
N GLU A 238 2.84 5.62 -10.86
CA GLU A 238 1.75 5.25 -9.96
C GLU A 238 2.13 4.02 -9.11
N PRO A 239 2.57 4.19 -7.85
CA PRO A 239 2.88 3.06 -6.98
C PRO A 239 1.64 2.22 -6.64
N GLU A 240 0.48 2.88 -6.60
CA GLU A 240 -0.79 2.27 -6.22
C GLU A 240 -1.57 1.73 -7.44
N GLY A 241 -0.89 1.57 -8.58
CA GLY A 241 -1.44 1.23 -9.90
C GLY A 241 -2.08 -0.15 -10.04
N LEU A 242 -2.47 -0.48 -11.27
CA LEU A 242 -3.26 -1.69 -11.55
C LEU A 242 -2.44 -2.96 -11.34
N LEU A 243 -1.26 -3.05 -11.97
CA LEU A 243 -0.45 -4.28 -11.91
C LEU A 243 0.11 -4.53 -10.50
N SER A 244 0.54 -3.47 -9.82
CA SER A 244 0.96 -3.53 -8.43
C SER A 244 -0.21 -3.88 -7.48
N SER A 245 -1.45 -3.43 -7.77
CA SER A 245 -2.66 -3.85 -7.04
C SER A 245 -3.02 -5.33 -7.27
N ILE A 246 -2.75 -5.88 -8.45
CA ILE A 246 -2.91 -7.32 -8.72
C ILE A 246 -1.96 -8.13 -7.83
N SER A 247 -0.68 -7.72 -7.73
CA SER A 247 0.26 -8.33 -6.78
C SER A 247 -0.23 -8.23 -5.33
N ALA A 248 -0.86 -7.11 -4.96
CA ALA A 248 -1.42 -6.88 -3.64
C ALA A 248 -2.55 -7.83 -3.22
N ILE A 249 -3.21 -8.50 -4.17
CA ILE A 249 -4.18 -9.57 -3.89
C ILE A 249 -3.52 -10.72 -3.12
N ILE A 250 -2.23 -11.00 -3.36
CA ILE A 250 -1.49 -12.06 -2.69
C ILE A 250 -1.40 -11.77 -1.18
N SER A 251 -1.10 -10.53 -0.78
CA SER A 251 -1.06 -10.13 0.63
C SER A 251 -2.41 -10.33 1.33
N GLY A 252 -3.51 -9.97 0.66
CA GLY A 252 -4.87 -10.22 1.16
C GLY A 252 -5.21 -11.72 1.24
N THR A 253 -4.71 -12.51 0.29
CA THR A 253 -4.89 -13.98 0.25
C THR A 253 -4.12 -14.67 1.38
N ILE A 254 -2.90 -14.23 1.67
CA ILE A 254 -2.14 -14.73 2.82
C ILE A 254 -2.86 -14.34 4.12
N GLY A 255 -3.33 -13.09 4.23
CA GLY A 255 -4.07 -12.62 5.39
C GLY A 255 -5.35 -13.42 5.67
N ILE A 256 -6.18 -13.70 4.65
CA ILE A 256 -7.41 -14.47 4.86
C ILE A 256 -7.13 -15.88 5.37
N HIS A 257 -6.02 -16.50 4.94
CA HIS A 257 -5.59 -17.79 5.46
C HIS A 257 -5.25 -17.74 6.96
N TYR A 258 -4.60 -16.67 7.45
CA TYR A 258 -4.41 -16.48 8.89
C TYR A 258 -5.76 -16.41 9.64
N GLY A 259 -6.74 -15.72 9.06
CA GLY A 259 -8.11 -15.67 9.59
C GLY A 259 -8.80 -17.04 9.60
N HIS A 260 -8.59 -17.88 8.58
CA HIS A 260 -9.13 -19.25 8.56
C HIS A 260 -8.47 -20.14 9.63
N VAL A 261 -7.16 -20.00 9.85
CA VAL A 261 -6.46 -20.70 10.93
C VAL A 261 -7.05 -20.32 12.29
N LEU A 262 -7.30 -19.02 12.51
CA LEU A 262 -7.93 -18.53 13.75
C LEU A 262 -9.32 -19.13 13.98
N ILE A 263 -10.08 -19.34 12.92
CA ILE A 263 -11.45 -19.88 12.97
C ILE A 263 -11.48 -21.38 13.27
N HIS A 264 -10.58 -22.16 12.67
CA HIS A 264 -10.66 -23.63 12.67
C HIS A 264 -9.86 -24.29 13.78
N PHE A 265 -8.64 -23.84 14.01
CA PHE A 265 -7.80 -24.39 15.08
C PHE A 265 -8.27 -23.80 16.41
N LYS A 266 -8.51 -24.63 17.42
CA LYS A 266 -8.95 -24.16 18.75
C LYS A 266 -7.77 -23.90 19.68
N GLY A 267 -6.69 -24.66 19.56
CA GLY A 267 -5.50 -24.53 20.40
C GLY A 267 -4.61 -23.34 20.03
N HIS A 268 -4.15 -22.59 21.03
CA HIS A 268 -3.20 -21.48 20.83
C HIS A 268 -1.91 -21.94 20.17
N LEU A 269 -1.36 -23.07 20.61
CA LEU A 269 -0.10 -23.63 20.09
C LEU A 269 -0.21 -24.02 18.61
N GLU A 270 -1.32 -24.63 18.19
CA GLU A 270 -1.55 -25.04 16.81
C GLU A 270 -1.63 -23.83 15.87
N ARG A 271 -2.36 -22.78 16.29
CA ARG A 271 -2.44 -21.50 15.56
C ARG A 271 -1.06 -20.88 15.38
N LEU A 272 -0.31 -20.75 16.47
CA LEU A 272 1.02 -20.16 16.48
C LEU A 272 2.02 -20.94 15.63
N LYS A 273 2.04 -22.27 15.74
CA LYS A 273 2.90 -23.12 14.91
C LYS A 273 2.65 -22.89 13.42
N HIS A 274 1.37 -22.83 13.01
CA HIS A 274 1.01 -22.62 11.61
C HIS A 274 1.41 -21.22 11.10
N TRP A 275 1.11 -20.19 11.89
CA TRP A 275 1.42 -18.80 11.56
C TRP A 275 2.91 -18.50 11.52
N ILE A 276 3.67 -18.97 12.52
CA ILE A 276 5.12 -18.73 12.59
C ILE A 276 5.81 -19.51 11.48
N LEU A 277 5.45 -20.77 11.24
CA LEU A 277 6.04 -21.57 10.16
C LEU A 277 5.83 -20.90 8.80
N MET A 278 4.60 -20.48 8.49
CA MET A 278 4.32 -19.82 7.22
C MET A 278 5.03 -18.47 7.12
N GLY A 279 5.09 -17.70 8.21
CA GLY A 279 5.81 -16.43 8.26
C GLY A 279 7.30 -16.59 7.98
N LEU A 280 7.95 -17.58 8.59
CA LEU A 280 9.37 -17.89 8.38
C LEU A 280 9.65 -18.34 6.93
N VAL A 281 8.81 -19.21 6.37
CA VAL A 281 8.96 -19.66 4.97
C VAL A 281 8.89 -18.47 4.00
N LEU A 282 7.93 -17.56 4.19
CA LEU A 282 7.80 -16.37 3.35
C LEU A 282 9.01 -15.44 3.48
N LEU A 283 9.53 -15.23 4.70
CA LEU A 283 10.75 -14.43 4.91
C LEU A 283 11.97 -15.05 4.22
N ILE A 284 12.15 -16.37 4.34
CA ILE A 284 13.25 -17.09 3.68
C ILE A 284 13.17 -16.92 2.16
N ILE A 285 11.98 -17.09 1.56
CA ILE A 285 11.78 -16.89 0.12
C ILE A 285 12.13 -15.45 -0.28
N ALA A 286 11.68 -14.46 0.50
CA ALA A 286 11.96 -13.06 0.20
C ALA A 286 13.46 -12.73 0.26
N ILE A 287 14.15 -13.23 1.28
CA ILE A 287 15.60 -13.06 1.46
C ILE A 287 16.34 -13.69 0.28
N ILE A 288 16.00 -14.94 -0.08
CA ILE A 288 16.61 -15.62 -1.24
C ILE A 288 16.41 -14.80 -2.52
N LEU A 289 15.19 -14.36 -2.81
CA LEU A 289 14.90 -13.58 -4.02
C LEU A 289 15.64 -12.23 -4.06
N HIS A 290 15.81 -11.59 -2.90
CA HIS A 290 16.49 -10.30 -2.81
C HIS A 290 18.00 -10.41 -2.97
N PHE A 291 18.63 -11.35 -2.24
CA PHE A 291 20.09 -11.50 -2.24
C PHE A 291 20.64 -12.26 -3.44
N THR A 292 19.78 -12.96 -4.20
CA THR A 292 20.15 -13.53 -5.51
C THR A 292 19.99 -12.54 -6.66
N ASP A 293 19.60 -11.28 -6.36
CA ASP A 293 19.27 -10.23 -7.34
C ASP A 293 18.17 -10.61 -8.35
N ALA A 294 17.44 -11.70 -8.10
CA ALA A 294 16.36 -12.16 -8.97
C ALA A 294 15.17 -11.19 -8.94
N ILE A 295 14.73 -10.81 -7.74
CA ILE A 295 13.64 -9.83 -7.54
C ILE A 295 13.97 -8.99 -6.29
N PRO A 296 14.40 -7.73 -6.44
CA PRO A 296 14.70 -6.88 -5.30
C PRO A 296 13.43 -6.57 -4.52
N ILE A 297 13.56 -6.40 -3.20
CA ILE A 297 12.47 -5.90 -2.36
C ILE A 297 12.19 -4.46 -2.79
N ASN A 298 11.03 -4.27 -3.41
CA ASN A 298 10.60 -2.99 -3.97
C ASN A 298 9.11 -2.77 -3.70
N LYS A 299 8.81 -1.72 -2.91
CA LYS A 299 7.45 -1.30 -2.56
C LYS A 299 6.68 -0.77 -3.76
N GLN A 300 7.32 0.08 -4.55
CA GLN A 300 6.69 0.84 -5.65
C GLN A 300 6.14 -0.11 -6.73
N LEU A 301 6.88 -1.18 -7.02
CA LEU A 301 6.44 -2.25 -7.93
C LEU A 301 5.49 -3.27 -7.26
N TYR A 302 5.33 -3.19 -5.94
CA TYR A 302 4.74 -4.24 -5.10
C TYR A 302 5.29 -5.63 -5.47
N SER A 303 6.62 -5.71 -5.55
CA SER A 303 7.37 -6.89 -6.00
C SER A 303 7.04 -8.15 -5.20
N PHE A 304 7.13 -9.32 -5.82
CA PHE A 304 6.80 -10.58 -5.13
C PHE A 304 7.70 -10.86 -3.91
N SER A 305 8.99 -10.49 -3.97
CA SER A 305 9.89 -10.58 -2.81
C SER A 305 9.45 -9.64 -1.69
N TYR A 306 8.99 -8.42 -2.01
CA TYR A 306 8.37 -7.50 -1.04
C TYR A 306 7.07 -8.05 -0.43
N VAL A 307 6.21 -8.68 -1.22
CA VAL A 307 5.00 -9.36 -0.71
C VAL A 307 5.38 -10.46 0.29
N CYS A 308 6.33 -11.32 -0.07
CA CYS A 308 6.78 -12.39 0.82
C CYS A 308 7.41 -11.83 2.10
N PHE A 309 8.26 -10.81 1.97
CA PHE A 309 8.94 -10.18 3.11
C PHE A 309 7.93 -9.59 4.09
N THR A 310 7.01 -8.77 3.58
CA THR A 310 6.07 -8.03 4.41
C THR A 310 4.95 -8.93 4.94
N ALA A 311 4.46 -9.92 4.18
CA ALA A 311 3.50 -10.89 4.69
C ALA A 311 4.11 -11.82 5.75
N GLY A 312 5.37 -12.21 5.59
CA GLY A 312 6.11 -12.98 6.58
C GLY A 312 6.31 -12.20 7.89
N ALA A 313 6.74 -10.94 7.78
CA ALA A 313 6.84 -10.04 8.92
C ALA A 313 5.48 -9.78 9.59
N ALA A 314 4.42 -9.55 8.81
CA ALA A 314 3.06 -9.38 9.32
C ALA A 314 2.61 -10.60 10.12
N GLY A 315 2.92 -11.81 9.63
CA GLY A 315 2.61 -13.06 10.32
C GLY A 315 3.29 -13.21 11.69
N ILE A 316 4.56 -12.81 11.78
CA ILE A 316 5.32 -12.83 13.04
C ILE A 316 4.75 -11.79 14.02
N VAL A 317 4.55 -10.55 13.55
CA VAL A 317 3.99 -9.46 14.36
C VAL A 317 2.58 -9.80 14.85
N PHE A 318 1.74 -10.35 13.97
CA PHE A 318 0.40 -10.84 14.32
C PHE A 318 0.45 -11.93 15.39
N SER A 319 1.39 -12.87 15.27
CA SER A 319 1.60 -13.93 16.28
C SER A 319 2.05 -13.35 17.63
N GLY A 320 2.91 -12.32 17.62
CA GLY A 320 3.34 -11.60 18.82
C GLY A 320 2.18 -10.90 19.53
N PHE A 321 1.37 -10.12 18.81
CA PHE A 321 0.17 -9.50 19.37
C PHE A 321 -0.84 -10.52 19.89
N TYR A 322 -1.02 -11.63 19.17
CA TYR A 322 -1.89 -12.72 19.61
C TYR A 322 -1.43 -13.32 20.96
N ILE A 323 -0.12 -13.53 21.15
CA ILE A 323 0.41 -14.00 22.43
C ILE A 323 0.13 -12.97 23.54
N LEU A 324 0.45 -11.70 23.30
CA LEU A 324 0.26 -10.64 24.31
C LEU A 324 -1.21 -10.48 24.73
N ILE A 325 -2.12 -10.49 23.76
CA ILE A 325 -3.54 -10.14 23.97
C ILE A 325 -4.38 -11.36 24.34
N ASP A 326 -4.26 -12.46 23.59
CA ASP A 326 -5.14 -13.63 23.73
C ASP A 326 -4.57 -14.73 24.62
N VAL A 327 -3.23 -14.83 24.77
CA VAL A 327 -2.59 -15.84 25.64
C VAL A 327 -2.25 -15.26 27.01
N LEU A 328 -1.61 -14.08 27.05
CA LEU A 328 -1.21 -13.41 28.31
C LEU A 328 -2.31 -12.50 28.88
N GLY A 329 -3.37 -12.21 28.12
CA GLY A 329 -4.51 -11.43 28.60
C GLY A 329 -4.27 -9.92 28.77
N LEU A 330 -3.19 -9.36 28.21
CA LEU A 330 -2.83 -7.95 28.35
C LEU A 330 -3.70 -7.02 27.50
N ARG A 331 -5.02 -6.98 27.71
CA ARG A 331 -5.95 -6.24 26.83
C ARG A 331 -5.96 -4.73 27.07
N THR A 332 -5.85 -4.30 28.32
CA THR A 332 -6.01 -2.90 28.75
C THR A 332 -5.10 -1.89 28.02
N PRO A 333 -3.78 -2.11 27.82
CA PRO A 333 -2.94 -1.14 27.10
C PRO A 333 -3.29 -1.03 25.62
N PHE A 334 -3.94 -2.05 25.03
CA PHE A 334 -4.26 -2.08 23.60
C PHE A 334 -5.67 -1.56 23.26
N LEU A 335 -6.49 -1.18 24.25
CA LEU A 335 -7.83 -0.61 24.03
C LEU A 335 -7.79 0.67 23.17
N PHE A 336 -6.75 1.48 23.35
CA PHE A 336 -6.54 2.66 22.51
C PHE A 336 -6.29 2.29 21.04
N LEU A 337 -5.48 1.26 20.78
CA LEU A 337 -5.23 0.78 19.42
C LEU A 337 -6.48 0.14 18.80
N GLU A 338 -7.28 -0.55 19.60
CA GLU A 338 -8.58 -1.10 19.17
C GLU A 338 -9.52 0.02 18.71
N TRP A 339 -9.62 1.12 19.48
CA TRP A 339 -10.45 2.27 19.11
C TRP A 339 -10.01 2.90 17.79
N ILE A 340 -8.70 3.08 17.59
CA ILE A 340 -8.16 3.58 16.31
C ILE A 340 -8.53 2.63 15.17
N GLY A 341 -8.38 1.31 15.38
CA GLY A 341 -8.69 0.29 14.38
C GLY A 341 -10.17 0.25 13.98
N MET A 342 -11.08 0.40 14.95
CA MET A 342 -12.53 0.45 14.70
C MET A 342 -12.96 1.71 13.93
N ASN A 343 -12.20 2.80 14.06
CA ASN A 343 -12.46 4.09 13.43
C ASN A 343 -11.46 4.44 12.32
N ALA A 344 -10.79 3.43 11.73
CA ALA A 344 -9.67 3.64 10.81
C ALA A 344 -10.00 4.55 9.61
N MET A 345 -11.23 4.49 9.08
CA MET A 345 -11.64 5.38 7.97
C MET A 345 -11.73 6.84 8.41
N LEU A 346 -12.28 7.12 9.59
CA LEU A 346 -12.37 8.47 10.14
C LEU A 346 -10.97 9.03 10.38
N VAL A 347 -10.09 8.24 11.00
CA VAL A 347 -8.69 8.62 11.23
C VAL A 347 -7.96 8.89 9.92
N PHE A 348 -8.19 8.06 8.90
CA PHE A 348 -7.63 8.26 7.55
C PHE A 348 -8.10 9.57 6.92
N VAL A 349 -9.40 9.86 6.95
CA VAL A 349 -9.97 11.11 6.41
C VAL A 349 -9.44 12.32 7.17
N MET A 350 -9.43 12.31 8.50
CA MET A 350 -8.96 13.44 9.30
C MET A 350 -7.49 13.77 9.06
N ALA A 351 -6.67 12.74 8.85
CA ALA A 351 -5.30 12.95 8.46
C ALA A 351 -5.16 13.44 7.02
N ALA A 352 -5.94 12.85 6.11
CA ALA A 352 -5.91 13.20 4.71
C ALA A 352 -6.24 14.70 4.50
N GLU A 353 -7.25 15.19 5.22
CA GLU A 353 -7.68 16.60 5.20
C GLU A 353 -6.81 17.51 6.08
N GLY A 354 -5.69 17.01 6.62
CA GLY A 354 -4.79 17.81 7.45
C GLY A 354 -5.37 18.28 8.80
N ILE A 355 -6.53 17.76 9.21
CA ILE A 355 -7.23 18.16 10.43
C ILE A 355 -6.36 17.91 11.67
N PHE A 356 -5.62 16.79 11.70
CA PHE A 356 -4.70 16.51 12.82
C PHE A 356 -3.55 17.51 12.89
N ALA A 357 -2.92 17.83 11.76
CA ALA A 357 -1.83 18.79 11.72
C ALA A 357 -2.33 20.20 12.07
N ALA A 358 -3.47 20.62 11.51
CA ALA A 358 -4.12 21.87 11.84
C ALA A 358 -4.49 21.95 13.33
N PHE A 359 -5.00 20.86 13.91
CA PHE A 359 -5.32 20.80 15.33
C PHE A 359 -4.07 20.90 16.20
N VAL A 360 -2.94 20.27 15.85
CA VAL A 360 -1.70 20.35 16.67
C VAL A 360 -1.02 21.70 16.50
N ASN A 361 -0.87 22.18 15.27
CA ASN A 361 -0.14 23.41 14.94
C ASN A 361 -0.96 24.68 15.16
N GLY A 362 -2.28 24.57 15.24
CA GLY A 362 -3.19 25.71 15.41
C GLY A 362 -3.18 26.34 16.80
N TRP A 363 -2.55 25.71 17.79
CA TRP A 363 -2.41 26.28 19.13
C TRP A 363 -1.14 27.13 19.22
N TYR A 364 -1.32 28.43 19.49
CA TYR A 364 -0.23 29.36 19.75
C TYR A 364 -0.50 30.18 21.02
N TYR A 365 0.57 30.68 21.64
CA TYR A 365 0.47 31.53 22.83
C TYR A 365 0.96 32.95 22.52
N GLU A 366 0.04 33.92 22.61
CA GLU A 366 0.21 35.36 22.33
C GLU A 366 0.56 35.70 20.87
N ASP A 367 1.59 35.07 20.31
CA ASP A 367 2.11 35.28 18.94
C ASP A 367 2.02 33.96 18.16
N PRO A 368 1.54 33.96 16.90
CA PRO A 368 1.55 32.80 16.02
C PRO A 368 2.93 32.13 15.85
N ARG A 369 4.02 32.85 16.11
CA ARG A 369 5.40 32.33 16.14
C ARG A 369 5.71 31.46 17.37
N ASN A 370 4.87 31.53 18.39
CA ASN A 370 4.94 30.73 19.61
C ASN A 370 3.92 29.59 19.58
N SER A 371 3.81 28.90 18.45
CA SER A 371 3.03 27.66 18.37
C SER A 371 3.73 26.51 19.11
N LEU A 372 2.97 25.47 19.45
CA LEU A 372 3.48 24.26 20.13
C LEU A 372 4.62 23.56 19.37
N VAL A 373 4.76 23.83 18.07
CA VAL A 373 5.86 23.36 17.24
C VAL A 373 6.68 24.57 16.81
N ARG A 374 7.88 24.76 17.40
CA ARG A 374 8.88 25.75 16.94
C ARG A 374 9.38 25.32 15.56
N THR A 375 8.62 25.65 14.54
CA THR A 375 9.08 25.59 13.16
C THR A 375 9.34 27.02 12.70
N ASN A 376 10.50 27.26 12.10
CA ASN A 376 10.75 28.53 11.44
C ASN A 376 9.60 28.76 10.43
N LEU A 377 9.16 30.01 10.25
CA LEU A 377 8.09 30.33 9.29
C LEU A 377 8.41 29.86 7.84
N TYR A 378 9.67 29.57 7.53
CA TYR A 378 10.09 28.91 6.28
C TYR A 378 9.81 27.40 6.25
N ASP A 379 9.70 26.73 7.39
CA ASP A 379 9.33 25.31 7.52
C ASP A 379 7.81 25.10 7.56
N LEU A 380 7.00 26.13 7.82
CA LEU A 380 5.55 26.00 7.70
C LEU A 380 5.13 25.72 6.24
N SER A 381 5.85 26.28 5.26
CA SER A 381 5.67 25.91 3.85
C SER A 381 6.16 24.49 3.50
N TYR A 382 6.90 23.83 4.38
CA TYR A 382 7.34 22.43 4.23
C TYR A 382 6.43 21.45 5.00
N ILE A 383 5.99 21.79 6.22
CA ILE A 383 5.04 20.97 7.01
C ILE A 383 3.61 21.10 6.49
N VAL A 384 3.24 22.26 5.93
CA VAL A 384 1.97 22.48 5.22
C VAL A 384 2.12 22.21 3.72
N ASN A 385 3.28 21.70 3.26
CA ASN A 385 3.40 21.09 1.93
C ASN A 385 2.72 19.70 1.93
N PHE A 386 1.40 19.71 2.16
CA PHE A 386 0.46 18.61 1.95
C PHE A 386 0.47 18.06 0.51
N ARG A 387 1.35 18.57 -0.36
CA ARG A 387 1.55 18.13 -1.74
C ARG A 387 1.92 16.65 -1.89
N ASN A 388 2.52 16.00 -0.88
CA ASN A 388 3.18 14.70 -1.07
C ASN A 388 2.45 13.48 -0.44
N CYS A 389 1.46 13.67 0.43
CA CYS A 389 0.81 12.56 1.15
C CYS A 389 -0.38 11.94 0.39
N LEU A 390 -1.09 12.71 -0.44
CA LEU A 390 -2.37 12.28 -1.05
C LEU A 390 -2.53 12.63 -2.52
N ARG A 391 -1.66 13.48 -3.08
CA ARG A 391 -1.55 13.54 -4.55
C ARG A 391 -0.90 12.28 -5.04
#